data_AF-A0A966JPS0-F1
#
_entry.id   AF-A0A966JPS0-F1
#
_cell.length_a   1.000
_cell.length_b   1.000
_cell.length_c   1.000
_cell.angle_alpha   90.00
_cell.angle_beta   90.00
_cell.angle_gamma   90.00
#
_symmetry.space_group_name_H-M   'P 1'
#
loop_
_entity.id
_entity.type
_entity.pdbx_description
1 polymer ?
#
loop_
_entity_poly.entity_id
_entity_poly.type
_entity_poly.pdbx_seq_one_letter_code
_entity_poly.pdbx_strand_id
1 'polypeptide(L)'
;MTVPYDAAMLSRLADVVRDATAAFDDFDYARALERTEAFFWWFCDDYVELVKTRAYGNADGGVVMEIATTPEQASARTALTRALGTLQRLLAPHMPFCTDEVWSWWHDSSVHASTWPTNAECLANVTVEASSPDAVLMLETVSAVLAEVRRAKTEAKVSQRAKVASAMVTCDSTRRSTLELARTDLVNAGNIISLDFSEGDGVAVSVTLAEQT
;
A
#
# COMPACT_ATOMS: atom_id res chain seq x y z
N MET A 1 8.73 -12.71 -1.15
CA MET A 1 7.46 -11.95 -1.20
C MET A 1 6.45 -12.83 -1.92
N THR A 2 5.25 -13.08 -1.36
CA THR A 2 4.29 -14.03 -1.96
C THR A 2 3.07 -13.35 -2.58
N VAL A 3 2.70 -12.15 -2.12
CA VAL A 3 1.58 -11.38 -2.70
C VAL A 3 2.12 -10.37 -3.73
N PRO A 4 1.61 -10.37 -4.98
CA PRO A 4 2.07 -9.46 -6.03
C PRO A 4 1.92 -7.97 -5.70
N TYR A 5 0.84 -7.59 -5.02
CA TYR A 5 0.60 -6.19 -4.64
C TYR A 5 1.67 -5.64 -3.67
N ASP A 6 2.11 -6.47 -2.72
CA ASP A 6 3.17 -6.12 -1.77
C ASP A 6 4.52 -5.95 -2.50
N ALA A 7 4.79 -6.82 -3.46
CA ALA A 7 5.98 -6.72 -4.33
C ALA A 7 5.95 -5.44 -5.19
N ALA A 8 4.80 -5.11 -5.79
CA ALA A 8 4.62 -3.90 -6.57
C ALA A 8 4.84 -2.64 -5.71
N MET A 9 4.32 -2.60 -4.48
CA MET A 9 4.55 -1.50 -3.54
C MET A 9 6.05 -1.33 -3.24
N LEU A 10 6.77 -2.42 -2.93
CA LEU A 10 8.22 -2.35 -2.67
C LEU A 10 9.03 -1.94 -3.90
N SER A 11 8.55 -2.28 -5.10
CA SER A 11 9.15 -1.78 -6.33
C SER A 11 8.99 -0.27 -6.48
N ARG A 12 7.79 0.26 -6.21
CA ARG A 12 7.57 1.71 -6.21
C ARG A 12 8.44 2.42 -5.15
N LEU A 13 8.61 1.80 -3.98
CA LEU A 13 9.53 2.31 -2.95
C LEU A 13 10.99 2.31 -3.41
N ALA A 14 11.44 1.28 -4.14
CA ALA A 14 12.78 1.26 -4.72
C ALA A 14 12.98 2.42 -5.71
N ASP A 15 11.99 2.74 -6.54
CA ASP A 15 12.05 3.92 -7.40
C ASP A 15 12.17 5.24 -6.61
N VAL A 16 11.49 5.34 -5.46
CA VAL A 16 11.63 6.49 -4.55
C VAL A 16 13.02 6.58 -3.95
N VAL A 17 13.60 5.46 -3.50
CA VAL A 17 14.97 5.42 -2.98
C VAL A 17 15.96 5.87 -4.03
N ARG A 18 15.86 5.37 -5.27
CA ARG A 18 16.71 5.80 -6.38
C ARG A 18 16.62 7.31 -6.61
N ASP A 19 15.40 7.82 -6.71
CA ASP A 19 15.17 9.21 -7.09
C ASP A 19 15.56 10.18 -5.95
N ALA A 20 15.32 9.80 -4.69
CA ALA A 20 15.78 10.56 -3.53
C ALA A 20 17.31 10.55 -3.40
N THR A 21 17.95 9.41 -3.66
CA THR A 21 19.43 9.30 -3.64
C THR A 21 20.04 10.22 -4.69
N ALA A 22 19.55 10.16 -5.94
CA ALA A 22 20.04 11.04 -7.00
C ALA A 22 19.84 12.52 -6.68
N ALA A 23 18.69 12.89 -6.10
CA ALA A 23 18.44 14.26 -5.67
C ALA A 23 19.39 14.70 -4.54
N PHE A 24 19.71 13.84 -3.59
CA PHE A 24 20.71 14.12 -2.55
C PHE A 24 22.12 14.29 -3.13
N ASP A 25 22.52 13.45 -4.08
CA ASP A 25 23.82 13.55 -4.77
C ASP A 25 23.95 14.87 -5.56
N ASP A 26 22.83 15.37 -6.10
CA ASP A 26 22.74 16.65 -6.81
C ASP A 26 22.47 17.86 -5.88
N PHE A 27 22.46 17.67 -4.56
CA PHE A 27 22.16 18.69 -3.55
C PHE A 27 20.74 19.30 -3.63
N ASP A 28 19.80 18.62 -4.30
CA ASP A 28 18.38 18.98 -4.37
C ASP A 28 17.57 18.28 -3.27
N TYR A 29 17.78 18.72 -2.03
CA TYR A 29 17.11 18.16 -0.86
C TYR A 29 15.59 18.35 -0.87
N ALA A 30 15.11 19.41 -1.54
CA ALA A 30 13.68 19.68 -1.66
C ALA A 30 13.01 18.60 -2.53
N ARG A 31 13.65 18.22 -3.65
CA ARG A 31 13.19 17.13 -4.50
C ARG A 31 13.21 15.79 -3.79
N ALA A 32 14.26 15.50 -3.02
CA ALA A 32 14.33 14.25 -2.24
C ALA A 32 13.17 14.12 -1.24
N LEU A 33 12.88 15.21 -0.51
CA LEU A 33 11.75 15.28 0.42
C LEU A 33 10.41 15.14 -0.29
N GLU A 34 10.17 15.91 -1.36
CA GLU A 34 8.93 15.86 -2.15
C GLU A 34 8.60 14.44 -2.62
N ARG A 35 9.60 13.72 -3.15
CA ARG A 35 9.42 12.36 -3.64
C ARG A 35 9.12 11.37 -2.53
N THR A 36 9.76 11.53 -1.38
CA THR A 36 9.57 10.67 -0.21
C THR A 36 8.21 10.93 0.43
N GLU A 37 7.80 12.20 0.58
CA GLU A 37 6.49 12.57 1.14
C GLU A 37 5.33 12.11 0.24
N ALA A 38 5.45 12.30 -1.07
CA ALA A 38 4.44 11.84 -2.02
C ALA A 38 4.20 10.32 -1.91
N PHE A 39 5.28 9.55 -1.73
CA PHE A 39 5.16 8.10 -1.49
C PHE A 39 4.62 7.80 -0.08
N PHE A 40 5.10 8.50 0.95
CA PHE A 40 4.65 8.31 2.33
C PHE A 40 3.13 8.46 2.46
N TRP A 41 2.57 9.53 1.90
CA TRP A 41 1.13 9.78 1.95
C TRP A 41 0.35 8.72 1.17
N TRP A 42 0.80 8.36 -0.04
CA TRP A 42 0.17 7.26 -0.79
C TRP A 42 0.26 5.92 -0.03
N PHE A 43 1.40 5.62 0.58
CA PHE A 43 1.61 4.40 1.36
C PHE A 43 0.65 4.33 2.55
N CYS A 44 0.49 5.42 3.29
CA CYS A 44 -0.41 5.49 4.44
C CYS A 44 -1.89 5.44 4.03
N ASP A 45 -2.31 6.27 3.07
CA ASP A 45 -3.72 6.41 2.71
C ASP A 45 -4.23 5.19 1.91
N ASP A 46 -3.34 4.50 1.21
CA ASP A 46 -3.69 3.46 0.26
C ASP A 46 -3.19 2.08 0.71
N TYR A 47 -1.87 1.87 0.70
CA TYR A 47 -1.31 0.54 0.93
C TYR A 47 -1.59 0.02 2.34
N VAL A 48 -1.32 0.82 3.39
CA VAL A 48 -1.58 0.43 4.79
C VAL A 48 -3.06 0.13 4.98
N GLU A 49 -3.93 1.00 4.49
CA GLU A 49 -5.37 0.83 4.61
C GLU A 49 -5.90 -0.40 3.87
N LEU A 50 -5.32 -0.72 2.71
CA LEU A 50 -5.68 -1.87 1.91
C LEU A 50 -5.30 -3.19 2.59
N VAL A 51 -4.06 -3.29 3.10
CA VAL A 51 -3.52 -4.56 3.62
C VAL A 51 -3.74 -4.77 5.12
N LYS A 52 -4.23 -3.77 5.87
CA LYS A 52 -4.36 -3.84 7.35
C LYS A 52 -5.07 -5.10 7.84
N THR A 53 -6.19 -5.47 7.21
CA THR A 53 -6.99 -6.63 7.60
C THR A 53 -6.18 -7.92 7.41
N ARG A 54 -5.48 -8.04 6.29
CA ARG A 54 -4.57 -9.16 6.02
C ARG A 54 -3.41 -9.19 7.02
N ALA A 55 -2.81 -8.04 7.32
CA ALA A 55 -1.68 -7.94 8.24
C ALA A 55 -2.07 -8.33 9.68
N TYR A 56 -3.26 -7.95 10.15
CA TYR A 56 -3.78 -8.34 11.47
C TYR A 56 -4.27 -9.79 11.51
N GLY A 57 -4.70 -10.35 10.39
CA GLY A 57 -5.22 -11.72 10.31
C GLY A 57 -6.72 -11.82 10.63
N ASN A 58 -7.39 -10.69 10.91
CA ASN A 58 -8.80 -10.63 11.28
C ASN A 58 -9.53 -9.48 10.56
N ALA A 59 -10.77 -9.75 10.11
CA ALA A 59 -11.67 -8.78 9.48
C ALA A 59 -11.95 -7.53 10.34
N ASP A 60 -11.99 -7.69 11.67
CA ASP A 60 -12.36 -6.62 12.60
C ASP A 60 -11.19 -5.73 13.05
N GLY A 61 -9.97 -5.95 12.51
CA GLY A 61 -8.78 -5.14 12.85
C GLY A 61 -8.26 -5.34 14.28
N GLY A 62 -8.77 -6.33 15.00
CA GLY A 62 -8.25 -6.73 16.31
C GLY A 62 -6.92 -7.47 16.17
N VAL A 63 -5.97 -7.15 17.06
CA VAL A 63 -4.67 -7.84 17.12
C VAL A 63 -4.89 -9.25 17.68
N VAL A 64 -4.64 -10.28 16.86
CA VAL A 64 -4.44 -11.65 17.34
C VAL A 64 -2.96 -11.95 17.24
N MET A 65 -2.31 -12.12 18.38
CA MET A 65 -0.88 -12.37 18.45
C MET A 65 -0.51 -13.83 18.15
N GLU A 66 -1.48 -14.73 18.03
CA GLU A 66 -1.17 -16.16 18.15
C GLU A 66 -2.15 -17.09 17.39
N ILE A 67 -2.13 -17.01 16.05
CA ILE A 67 -2.50 -18.13 15.16
C ILE A 67 -1.48 -18.11 14.01
N ALA A 68 -1.06 -19.30 13.54
CA ALA A 68 -0.07 -19.47 12.48
C ALA A 68 -0.19 -18.42 11.36
N THR A 69 0.88 -17.65 11.16
CA THR A 69 0.91 -16.58 10.15
C THR A 69 0.86 -17.19 8.75
N THR A 70 -0.18 -16.90 7.97
CA THR A 70 -0.24 -17.38 6.58
C THR A 70 0.88 -16.73 5.75
N PRO A 71 1.32 -17.35 4.63
CA PRO A 71 2.31 -16.74 3.75
C PRO A 71 1.92 -15.32 3.28
N GLU A 72 0.63 -15.07 3.05
CA GLU A 72 0.10 -13.78 2.60
C GLU A 72 0.12 -12.74 3.73
N GLN A 73 -0.18 -13.13 4.96
CA GLN A 73 -0.04 -12.26 6.13
C GLN A 73 1.45 -11.91 6.37
N ALA A 74 2.34 -12.89 6.26
CA ALA A 74 3.78 -12.68 6.36
C ALA A 74 4.30 -11.76 5.26
N SER A 75 3.76 -11.87 4.04
CA SER A 75 4.04 -10.97 2.91
C SER A 75 3.75 -9.51 3.27
N ALA A 76 2.51 -9.22 3.71
CA ALA A 76 2.12 -7.86 4.08
C ALA A 76 2.95 -7.30 5.23
N ARG A 77 3.17 -8.09 6.30
CA ARG A 77 4.01 -7.67 7.44
C ARG A 77 5.45 -7.37 7.01
N THR A 78 6.05 -8.23 6.18
CA THR A 78 7.40 -8.03 5.65
C THR A 78 7.49 -6.74 4.84
N ALA A 79 6.50 -6.49 3.98
CA ALA A 79 6.45 -5.31 3.14
C ALA A 79 6.25 -4.02 3.96
N LEU A 80 5.33 -4.02 4.93
CA LEU A 80 5.12 -2.92 5.87
C LEU A 80 6.39 -2.58 6.67
N THR A 81 7.04 -3.58 7.26
CA THR A 81 8.27 -3.40 8.04
C THR A 81 9.39 -2.81 7.19
N ARG A 82 9.59 -3.32 5.97
CA ARG A 82 10.60 -2.76 5.04
C ARG A 82 10.28 -1.34 4.61
N ALA A 83 9.02 -1.07 4.26
CA ALA A 83 8.61 0.25 3.83
C ALA A 83 8.82 1.27 4.96
N LEU A 84 8.39 0.94 6.18
CA LEU A 84 8.57 1.80 7.35
C LEU A 84 10.05 2.09 7.64
N GLY A 85 10.90 1.05 7.68
CA GLY A 85 12.34 1.24 7.92
C GLY A 85 13.05 2.01 6.80
N THR A 86 12.59 1.89 5.56
CA THR A 86 13.12 2.67 4.44
C THR A 86 12.70 4.13 4.53
N LEU A 87 11.40 4.38 4.76
CA LEU A 87 10.83 5.71 4.92
C LEU A 87 11.47 6.48 6.07
N GLN A 88 11.67 5.83 7.24
CA GLN A 88 12.33 6.46 8.38
C GLN A 88 13.75 6.92 8.05
N ARG A 89 14.51 6.12 7.29
CA ARG A 89 15.86 6.50 6.86
C ARG A 89 15.87 7.59 5.79
N LEU A 90 14.93 7.57 4.83
CA LEU A 90 14.78 8.63 3.83
C LEU A 90 14.38 9.98 4.46
N LEU A 91 13.55 9.95 5.50
CA LEU A 91 13.08 11.14 6.21
C LEU A 91 14.06 11.65 7.28
N ALA A 92 15.01 10.83 7.74
CA ALA A 92 15.90 11.17 8.85
C ALA A 92 16.72 12.47 8.64
N PRO A 93 17.24 12.78 7.44
CA PRO A 93 17.91 14.07 7.20
C PRO A 93 17.00 15.29 7.35
N HIS A 94 15.68 15.11 7.22
CA HIS A 94 14.69 16.20 7.26
C HIS A 94 13.97 16.29 8.62
N MET A 95 13.70 15.15 9.26
CA MET A 95 12.93 15.06 10.51
C MET A 95 13.68 14.25 11.60
N PRO A 96 14.89 14.67 12.01
CA PRO A 96 15.82 13.80 12.71
C PRO A 96 15.31 13.26 14.04
N PHE A 97 14.59 14.07 14.82
CA PHE A 97 14.09 13.65 16.13
C PHE A 97 12.88 12.72 16.01
N CYS A 98 11.94 13.02 15.11
CA CYS A 98 10.74 12.21 14.92
C CYS A 98 11.09 10.84 14.35
N THR A 99 11.99 10.78 13.38
CA THR A 99 12.41 9.49 12.81
C THR A 99 13.19 8.65 13.82
N ASP A 100 14.04 9.28 14.65
CA ASP A 100 14.82 8.54 15.65
C ASP A 100 13.95 8.00 16.79
N GLU A 101 12.99 8.78 17.27
CA GLU A 101 12.01 8.34 18.26
C GLU A 101 11.22 7.13 17.76
N VAL A 102 10.58 7.22 16.59
CA VAL A 102 9.76 6.12 16.06
C VAL A 102 10.62 4.90 15.67
N TRP A 103 11.86 5.11 15.23
CA TRP A 103 12.81 4.03 14.96
C TRP A 103 13.16 3.25 16.23
N SER A 104 13.34 3.94 17.37
CA SER A 104 13.66 3.33 18.66
C SER A 104 12.59 2.38 19.21
N TRP A 105 11.35 2.46 18.72
CA TRP A 105 10.27 1.58 19.15
C TRP A 105 10.47 0.11 18.73
N TRP A 106 11.32 -0.14 17.74
CA TRP A 106 11.50 -1.46 17.14
C TRP A 106 12.95 -1.76 16.69
N HIS A 107 13.90 -0.89 17.05
CA HIS A 107 15.33 -1.09 16.85
C HIS A 107 16.12 -0.62 18.06
N ASP A 108 17.28 -1.26 18.28
CA ASP A 108 18.18 -0.94 19.40
C ASP A 108 19.18 0.19 19.12
N SER A 109 19.27 0.66 17.87
CA SER A 109 20.21 1.71 17.42
C SER A 109 19.48 2.95 16.92
N SER A 110 20.19 4.08 16.81
CA SER A 110 19.65 5.29 16.19
C SER A 110 19.52 5.13 14.67
N VAL A 111 18.48 5.73 14.08
CA VAL A 111 18.32 5.81 12.62
C VAL A 111 19.50 6.55 11.98
N HIS A 112 20.11 7.51 12.69
CA HIS A 112 21.25 8.30 12.23
C HIS A 112 22.57 7.51 12.18
N ALA A 113 22.62 6.35 12.85
CA ALA A 113 23.73 5.41 12.76
C ALA A 113 23.51 4.33 11.67
N SER A 114 22.34 4.34 11.01
CA SER A 114 22.00 3.35 9.98
C SER A 114 22.50 3.78 8.60
N THR A 115 22.75 2.80 7.72
CA THR A 115 23.13 3.08 6.33
C THR A 115 21.96 3.63 5.54
N TRP A 116 22.26 4.53 4.59
CA TRP A 116 21.27 5.00 3.61
C TRP A 116 20.61 3.81 2.89
N PRO A 117 19.28 3.82 2.69
CA PRO A 117 18.58 2.72 2.03
C PRO A 117 19.05 2.51 0.60
N THR A 118 18.98 1.26 0.14
CA THR A 118 19.31 0.90 -1.25
C THR A 118 18.15 0.21 -1.95
N ASN A 119 18.10 0.32 -3.28
CA ASN A 119 17.10 -0.38 -4.09
C ASN A 119 17.13 -1.90 -3.87
N ALA A 120 18.34 -2.45 -3.69
CA ALA A 120 18.54 -3.87 -3.44
C ALA A 120 17.92 -4.32 -2.11
N GLU A 121 18.01 -3.50 -1.05
CA GLU A 121 17.35 -3.76 0.23
C GLU A 121 15.82 -3.80 0.08
N CYS A 122 15.24 -2.86 -0.67
CA CYS A 122 13.79 -2.84 -0.92
C CYS A 122 13.32 -4.11 -1.65
N LEU A 123 14.07 -4.52 -2.68
CA LEU A 123 13.73 -5.60 -3.59
C LEU A 123 14.22 -7.00 -3.15
N ALA A 124 14.89 -7.11 -2.00
CA ALA A 124 15.41 -8.40 -1.53
C ALA A 124 14.31 -9.47 -1.45
N ASN A 125 14.49 -10.62 -2.10
CA ASN A 125 13.48 -11.70 -2.14
C ASN A 125 12.12 -11.27 -2.76
N VAL A 126 12.12 -10.23 -3.60
CA VAL A 126 11.01 -9.88 -4.50
C VAL A 126 11.30 -10.53 -5.85
N THR A 127 10.39 -11.40 -6.31
CA THR A 127 10.53 -12.15 -7.57
C THR A 127 9.79 -11.51 -8.73
N VAL A 128 8.93 -10.53 -8.46
CA VAL A 128 8.28 -9.73 -9.50
C VAL A 128 9.34 -8.81 -10.11
N GLU A 129 9.36 -8.70 -11.44
CA GLU A 129 10.23 -7.74 -12.12
C GLU A 129 9.93 -6.33 -11.60
N ALA A 130 10.93 -5.73 -10.96
CA ALA A 130 10.82 -4.38 -10.43
C ALA A 130 10.50 -3.39 -11.57
N SER A 131 9.54 -2.52 -11.33
CA SER A 131 9.09 -1.44 -12.21
C SER A 131 8.51 -1.94 -13.53
N SER A 132 7.98 -3.17 -13.56
CA SER A 132 7.22 -3.64 -14.72
C SER A 132 5.97 -2.77 -14.92
N PRO A 133 5.56 -2.52 -16.18
CA PRO A 133 4.30 -1.82 -16.47
C PRO A 133 3.10 -2.43 -15.75
N ASP A 134 3.11 -3.75 -15.56
CA ASP A 134 2.06 -4.50 -14.87
C ASP A 134 2.00 -4.17 -13.37
N ALA A 135 3.15 -3.96 -12.70
CA ALA A 135 3.20 -3.58 -11.29
C ALA A 135 2.66 -2.16 -11.08
N VAL A 136 2.99 -1.23 -11.98
CA VAL A 136 2.47 0.16 -11.93
C VAL A 136 0.97 0.16 -12.18
N LEU A 137 0.53 -0.50 -13.26
CA LEU A 137 -0.89 -0.66 -13.56
C LEU A 137 -1.64 -1.30 -12.38
N MET A 138 -0.99 -2.23 -11.69
CA MET A 138 -1.56 -2.89 -10.53
C MET A 138 -1.88 -1.94 -9.39
N LEU A 139 -0.89 -1.17 -8.96
CA LEU A 139 -1.08 -0.19 -7.90
C LEU A 139 -2.17 0.81 -8.31
N GLU A 140 -2.06 1.42 -9.49
CA GLU A 140 -2.99 2.45 -9.95
C GLU A 140 -4.43 1.95 -10.06
N THR A 141 -4.64 0.74 -10.58
CA THR A 141 -5.98 0.19 -10.79
C THR A 141 -6.66 -0.14 -9.45
N VAL A 142 -5.93 -0.75 -8.51
CA VAL A 142 -6.46 -1.09 -7.18
C VAL A 142 -6.75 0.19 -6.38
N SER A 143 -5.82 1.14 -6.38
CA SER A 143 -5.97 2.48 -5.78
C SER A 143 -7.22 3.19 -6.29
N ALA A 144 -7.43 3.20 -7.62
CA ALA A 144 -8.58 3.85 -8.24
C ALA A 144 -9.90 3.22 -7.79
N VAL A 145 -10.00 1.89 -7.76
CA VAL A 145 -11.21 1.19 -7.30
C VAL A 145 -11.51 1.51 -5.84
N LEU A 146 -10.50 1.43 -4.96
CA LEU A 146 -10.69 1.73 -3.54
C LEU A 146 -11.09 3.20 -3.32
N ALA A 147 -10.52 4.14 -4.09
CA ALA A 147 -10.88 5.54 -4.04
C ALA A 147 -12.35 5.79 -4.43
N GLU A 148 -12.86 5.15 -5.47
CA GLU A 148 -14.27 5.27 -5.87
C GLU A 148 -15.22 4.69 -4.81
N VAL A 149 -14.85 3.57 -4.17
CA VAL A 149 -15.62 3.01 -3.05
C VAL A 149 -15.67 3.99 -1.87
N ARG A 150 -14.54 4.61 -1.52
CA ARG A 150 -14.48 5.62 -0.46
C ARG A 150 -15.26 6.88 -0.81
N ARG A 151 -15.22 7.31 -2.09
CA ARG A 151 -15.97 8.45 -2.62
C ARG A 151 -17.47 8.20 -2.48
N ALA A 152 -17.98 7.06 -2.94
CA ALA A 152 -19.39 6.71 -2.84
C ALA A 152 -19.92 6.76 -1.39
N LYS A 153 -19.12 6.29 -0.42
CA LYS A 153 -19.46 6.41 1.01
C LYS A 153 -19.49 7.85 1.51
N THR A 154 -18.50 8.65 1.11
CA THR A 154 -18.41 10.07 1.48
C THR A 154 -19.57 10.88 0.90
N GLU A 155 -19.93 10.66 -0.37
CA GLU A 155 -21.05 11.33 -1.03
C GLU A 155 -22.39 10.97 -0.39
N ALA A 156 -22.56 9.72 0.04
CA ALA A 156 -23.70 9.28 0.81
C ALA A 156 -23.66 9.71 2.30
N LYS A 157 -22.60 10.41 2.74
CA LYS A 157 -22.38 10.87 4.11
C LYS A 157 -22.44 9.76 5.16
N VAL A 158 -21.98 8.56 4.80
CA VAL A 158 -21.89 7.42 5.72
C VAL A 158 -20.45 7.23 6.21
N SER A 159 -20.30 6.47 7.30
CA SER A 159 -18.97 6.08 7.80
C SER A 159 -18.19 5.30 6.75
N GLN A 160 -16.86 5.44 6.72
CA GLN A 160 -16.01 4.59 5.87
C GLN A 160 -16.09 3.09 6.27
N ARG A 161 -16.58 2.79 7.48
CA ARG A 161 -16.91 1.43 7.94
C ARG A 161 -18.27 0.91 7.45
N ALA A 162 -19.08 1.75 6.80
CA ALA A 162 -20.35 1.32 6.25
C ALA A 162 -20.14 0.20 5.22
N LYS A 163 -21.02 -0.80 5.27
CA LYS A 163 -21.00 -1.93 4.35
C LYS A 163 -21.45 -1.49 2.95
N VAL A 164 -20.75 -2.00 1.95
CA VAL A 164 -21.11 -1.88 0.54
C VAL A 164 -21.80 -3.18 0.15
N ALA A 165 -23.08 -3.12 -0.25
CA ALA A 165 -23.82 -4.30 -0.67
C ALA A 165 -23.22 -4.90 -1.95
N SER A 166 -22.91 -4.05 -2.93
CA SER A 166 -22.23 -4.46 -4.15
C SER A 166 -21.34 -3.36 -4.72
N ALA A 167 -20.23 -3.77 -5.32
CA ALA A 167 -19.38 -2.94 -6.16
C ALA A 167 -19.18 -3.67 -7.50
N MET A 168 -19.59 -3.02 -8.59
CA MET A 168 -19.36 -3.51 -9.94
C MET A 168 -18.23 -2.69 -10.57
N VAL A 169 -17.15 -3.35 -10.99
CA VAL A 169 -16.04 -2.71 -11.68
C VAL A 169 -16.07 -3.07 -13.16
N THR A 170 -16.24 -2.08 -14.01
CA THR A 170 -16.13 -2.22 -15.47
C THR A 170 -14.71 -1.93 -15.89
N CYS A 171 -14.04 -2.91 -16.51
CA CYS A 171 -12.66 -2.76 -16.98
C CYS A 171 -12.26 -3.78 -18.06
N ASP A 172 -11.10 -3.54 -18.68
CA ASP A 172 -10.48 -4.48 -19.61
C ASP A 172 -9.93 -5.74 -18.91
N SER A 173 -9.59 -6.76 -19.70
CA SER A 173 -9.10 -8.04 -19.18
C SER A 173 -7.82 -7.92 -18.34
N THR A 174 -6.92 -7.02 -18.71
CA THR A 174 -5.63 -6.85 -18.02
C THR A 174 -5.86 -6.29 -16.62
N ARG A 175 -6.64 -5.22 -16.52
CA ARG A 175 -7.03 -4.61 -15.23
C ARG A 175 -7.85 -5.56 -14.38
N ARG A 176 -8.74 -6.34 -14.99
CA ARG A 176 -9.48 -7.39 -14.28
C ARG A 176 -8.54 -8.41 -13.64
N SER A 177 -7.55 -8.92 -14.38
CA SER A 177 -6.57 -9.88 -13.85
C SER A 177 -5.83 -9.33 -12.63
N THR A 178 -5.44 -8.05 -12.69
CA THR A 178 -4.86 -7.34 -11.55
C THR A 178 -5.81 -7.27 -10.36
N LEU A 179 -7.05 -6.81 -10.58
CA LEU A 179 -8.04 -6.63 -9.51
C LEU A 179 -8.38 -7.94 -8.82
N GLU A 180 -8.41 -9.05 -9.56
CA GLU A 180 -8.61 -10.39 -8.97
C GLU A 180 -7.46 -10.79 -8.03
N LEU A 181 -6.22 -10.40 -8.32
CA LEU A 181 -5.07 -10.64 -7.41
C LEU A 181 -5.19 -9.85 -6.10
N ALA A 182 -5.88 -8.70 -6.10
CA ALA A 182 -6.10 -7.86 -4.93
C ALA A 182 -7.52 -7.96 -4.35
N ARG A 183 -8.36 -8.87 -4.87
CA ARG A 183 -9.79 -8.98 -4.55
C ARG A 183 -10.06 -9.04 -3.05
N THR A 184 -9.34 -9.91 -2.34
CA THR A 184 -9.53 -10.12 -0.90
C THR A 184 -9.27 -8.83 -0.12
N ASP A 185 -8.22 -8.09 -0.46
CA ASP A 185 -7.93 -6.83 0.22
C ASP A 185 -8.95 -5.75 -0.12
N LEU A 186 -9.34 -5.64 -1.40
CA LEU A 186 -10.36 -4.67 -1.84
C LEU A 186 -11.69 -4.89 -1.12
N VAL A 187 -12.12 -6.15 -1.02
CA VAL A 187 -13.32 -6.54 -0.29
C VAL A 187 -13.24 -6.12 1.17
N ASN A 188 -12.13 -6.43 1.83
CA ASN A 188 -11.92 -6.14 3.24
C ASN A 188 -11.81 -4.62 3.51
N ALA A 189 -10.95 -3.92 2.77
CA ALA A 189 -10.71 -2.49 2.92
C ALA A 189 -11.96 -1.66 2.56
N GLY A 190 -12.71 -2.11 1.56
CA GLY A 190 -13.96 -1.47 1.12
C GLY A 190 -15.20 -1.88 1.92
N ASN A 191 -15.12 -2.86 2.83
CA ASN A 191 -16.29 -3.49 3.47
C ASN A 191 -17.36 -3.94 2.44
N ILE A 192 -16.90 -4.59 1.37
CA ILE A 192 -17.73 -4.96 0.21
C ILE A 192 -18.27 -6.39 0.38
N ILE A 193 -19.58 -6.56 0.25
CA ILE A 193 -20.22 -7.88 0.33
C ILE A 193 -20.07 -8.62 -1.00
N SER A 194 -20.39 -7.97 -2.12
CA SER A 194 -20.19 -8.52 -3.48
C SER A 194 -19.31 -7.59 -4.31
N LEU A 195 -18.16 -8.10 -4.76
CA LEU A 195 -17.32 -7.43 -5.76
C LEU A 195 -17.42 -8.23 -7.06
N ASP A 196 -17.85 -7.57 -8.12
CA ASP A 196 -18.09 -8.18 -9.43
C ASP A 196 -17.44 -7.37 -10.54
N PHE A 197 -17.18 -8.02 -11.69
CA PHE A 197 -16.48 -7.42 -12.82
C PHE A 197 -17.27 -7.55 -14.11
N SER A 198 -17.35 -6.47 -14.88
CA SER A 198 -17.88 -6.46 -16.24
C SER A 198 -16.84 -5.97 -17.24
N GLU A 199 -16.98 -6.35 -18.51
CA GLU A 199 -16.08 -5.90 -19.58
C GLU A 199 -16.41 -4.47 -20.01
N GLY A 200 -15.38 -3.67 -20.25
CA GLY A 200 -15.49 -2.34 -20.86
C GLY A 200 -14.17 -1.59 -20.91
N ASP A 201 -14.15 -0.46 -21.61
CA ASP A 201 -12.95 0.36 -21.76
C ASP A 201 -12.71 1.24 -20.52
N GLY A 202 -11.46 1.26 -20.05
CA GLY A 202 -11.05 2.06 -18.89
C GLY A 202 -11.38 1.41 -17.55
N VAL A 203 -11.59 2.22 -16.50
CA VAL A 203 -12.03 1.77 -15.17
C VAL A 203 -13.23 2.62 -14.75
N ALA A 204 -14.38 1.98 -14.55
CA ALA A 204 -15.55 2.59 -13.95
C ALA A 204 -16.06 1.73 -12.79
N VAL A 205 -16.50 2.37 -11.71
CA VAL A 205 -16.95 1.68 -10.50
C VAL A 205 -18.36 2.14 -10.13
N SER A 206 -19.29 1.20 -10.04
CA SER A 206 -20.65 1.43 -9.56
C SER A 206 -20.81 0.81 -8.18
N VAL A 207 -21.20 1.60 -7.19
CA VAL A 207 -21.27 1.18 -5.78
C VAL A 207 -22.70 1.28 -5.27
N THR A 208 -23.20 0.19 -4.69
CA THR A 208 -24.48 0.15 -3.97
C THR A 208 -24.20 -0.05 -2.48
N LEU A 209 -24.60 0.91 -1.65
CA LEU A 209 -24.44 0.82 -0.19
C LEU A 209 -25.48 -0.13 0.41
N ALA A 210 -25.10 -0.84 1.48
CA ALA A 210 -26.06 -1.62 2.25
C ALA A 210 -26.98 -0.69 3.06
N GLU A 211 -28.21 -1.14 3.33
CA GLU A 211 -29.13 -0.44 4.22
C GLU A 211 -28.47 -0.27 5.60
N GLN A 212 -28.50 0.96 6.12
CA GLN A 212 -27.96 1.28 7.43
C GLN A 212 -28.94 0.78 8.48
N THR A 213 -28.53 -0.20 9.29
CA THR A 213 -29.32 -0.71 10.43
C THR A 213 -29.03 0.10 11.68
#